data_AF-A0A392N4Z6-F1
#
_entry.id   AF-A0A392N4Z6-F1
#
_cell.length_a   1.000
_cell.length_b   1.000
_cell.length_c   1.000
_cell.angle_alpha   90.00
_cell.angle_beta   90.00
_cell.angle_gamma   90.00
#
_symmetry.space_group_name_H-M   'P 1'
#
loop_
_entity.id
_entity.type
_entity.pdbx_description
1 polymer ?
#
loop_
_entity_poly.entity_id
_entity_poly.type
_entity_poly.pdbx_seq_one_letter_code
_entity_poly.pdbx_strand_id
1 'polypeptide(L)'
;MLAERSLETILPSDKDFPYTIRVESTITESNGSSSMASVCGGCLALQDAGVPIKCSIAGIAMGLVLDTKEFGGDGTPLILSDITGSEDASGDMDFK
;
A
#
# COMPACT_ATOMS: atom_id res chain seq x y z
N MET A 1 2.76 6.48 9.17
CA MET A 1 2.92 7.62 8.24
C MET A 1 2.58 7.29 6.78
N LEU A 2 3.04 6.20 6.15
CA LEU A 2 2.72 5.96 4.72
C LEU A 2 1.21 5.90 4.44
N ALA A 3 0.47 5.01 5.10
CA ALA A 3 -0.96 4.85 4.86
C ALA A 3 -1.79 6.10 5.21
N GLU A 4 -1.41 6.80 6.28
CA GLU A 4 -1.98 8.09 6.67
C GLU A 4 -1.83 9.13 5.56
N ARG A 5 -0.60 9.33 5.05
CA ARG A 5 -0.34 10.26 3.95
C ARG A 5 -1.10 9.90 2.67
N SER A 6 -1.30 8.62 2.39
CA SER A 6 -2.15 8.18 1.27
C SER A 6 -3.61 8.59 1.48
N LEU A 7 -4.17 8.32 2.66
CA LEU A 7 -5.57 8.62 3.00
C LEU A 7 -5.84 10.12 3.13
N GLU A 8 -4.91 10.92 3.64
CA GLU A 8 -5.05 12.37 3.79
C GLU A 8 -5.45 13.08 2.48
N THR A 9 -4.98 12.59 1.34
CA THR A 9 -5.26 13.20 0.02
C THR A 9 -6.74 13.19 -0.34
N ILE A 10 -7.49 12.19 0.16
CA ILE A 10 -8.91 11.98 -0.13
C ILE A 10 -9.84 12.46 0.96
N LEU A 11 -9.32 12.95 2.09
CA LEU A 11 -10.16 13.46 3.18
C LEU A 11 -10.91 14.73 2.75
N PRO A 12 -12.15 14.92 3.25
CA PRO A 12 -12.90 16.16 3.09
C PRO A 12 -12.24 17.31 3.85
N SER A 13 -12.69 18.54 3.60
CA SER A 13 -12.27 19.69 4.40
C SER A 13 -13.01 19.72 5.75
N ASP A 14 -12.43 20.37 6.76
CA ASP A 14 -13.09 20.56 8.07
C ASP A 14 -14.44 21.26 7.98
N LYS A 15 -14.66 22.06 6.93
CA LYS A 15 -15.96 22.74 6.68
C LYS A 15 -17.04 21.76 6.22
N ASP A 16 -16.65 20.77 5.42
CA ASP A 16 -17.57 19.79 4.84
C ASP A 16 -17.82 18.61 5.79
N PHE A 17 -16.84 18.31 6.66
CA PHE A 17 -16.92 17.23 7.63
C PHE A 17 -16.21 17.61 8.94
N PRO A 18 -16.88 18.31 9.87
CA PRO A 18 -16.28 18.91 11.06
C PRO A 18 -16.08 17.89 12.21
N TYR A 19 -15.43 16.77 11.91
CA TYR A 19 -15.13 15.71 12.88
C TYR A 19 -13.63 15.39 12.89
N THR A 20 -13.10 15.11 14.08
CA THR A 20 -11.78 14.49 14.20
C THR A 20 -11.88 13.02 13.80
N ILE A 21 -11.05 12.60 12.85
CA ILE A 21 -11.02 11.23 12.34
C ILE A 21 -9.81 10.52 12.96
N ARG A 22 -10.03 9.33 13.53
CA ARG A 22 -8.97 8.41 13.98
C ARG A 22 -9.20 7.06 13.31
N VAL A 23 -8.20 6.61 12.55
CA VAL A 23 -8.20 5.27 11.93
C VAL A 23 -7.14 4.43 12.62
N GLU A 24 -7.51 3.21 13.02
CA GLU A 24 -6.59 2.21 13.56
C GLU A 24 -6.57 0.99 12.63
N SER A 25 -5.37 0.59 12.20
CA SER A 25 -5.17 -0.62 11.41
C SER A 25 -4.42 -1.64 12.25
N THR A 26 -5.14 -2.68 12.68
CA THR A 26 -4.57 -3.82 13.42
C THR A 26 -4.23 -4.93 12.45
N ILE A 27 -2.95 -5.24 12.31
CA ILE A 27 -2.48 -6.32 11.44
C ILE A 27 -2.68 -7.66 12.15
N THR A 28 -3.66 -8.45 11.70
CA THR A 28 -3.98 -9.77 12.27
C THR A 28 -3.16 -10.91 11.65
N GLU A 29 -2.66 -10.70 10.43
CA GLU A 29 -1.74 -11.57 9.71
C GLU A 29 -0.85 -10.72 8.81
N SER A 30 0.38 -11.16 8.54
CA SER A 30 1.30 -10.46 7.65
C SER A 30 2.19 -11.44 6.90
N ASN A 31 2.07 -11.46 5.57
CA ASN A 31 2.98 -12.16 4.67
C ASN A 31 3.29 -11.35 3.40
N GLY A 32 3.07 -10.03 3.46
CA GLY A 32 3.22 -9.12 2.33
C GLY A 32 2.57 -7.78 2.66
N SER A 33 3.27 -6.69 2.35
CA SER A 33 2.87 -5.27 2.49
C SER A 33 1.62 -4.95 3.32
N SER A 34 1.71 -5.16 4.63
CA SER A 34 0.61 -4.82 5.56
C SER A 34 0.28 -3.33 5.54
N SER A 35 1.22 -2.47 5.14
CA SER A 35 1.00 -1.03 4.98
C SER A 35 0.08 -0.68 3.81
N MET A 36 0.16 -1.40 2.68
CA MET A 36 -0.77 -1.21 1.56
C MET A 36 -2.15 -1.79 1.89
N ALA A 37 -2.20 -2.89 2.63
CA ALA A 37 -3.45 -3.37 3.22
C ALA A 37 -4.08 -2.33 4.17
N SER A 38 -3.29 -1.61 4.98
CA SER A 38 -3.79 -0.50 5.80
C SER A 38 -4.38 0.65 4.99
N VAL A 39 -3.87 0.94 3.78
CA VAL A 39 -4.48 1.94 2.87
C VAL A 39 -5.85 1.46 2.40
N CYS A 40 -5.92 0.23 1.89
CA CYS A 40 -7.18 -0.35 1.40
C CYS A 40 -8.22 -0.44 2.52
N GLY A 41 -7.86 -1.02 3.65
CA GLY A 41 -8.72 -1.17 4.82
C GLY A 41 -9.13 0.18 5.42
N GLY A 42 -8.21 1.13 5.50
CA GLY A 42 -8.51 2.49 5.96
C GLY A 42 -9.50 3.21 5.03
N CYS A 43 -9.35 3.06 3.71
CA CYS A 43 -10.29 3.64 2.76
C CYS A 43 -11.70 3.06 2.90
N LEU A 44 -11.81 1.74 3.06
CA LEU A 44 -13.09 1.08 3.30
C LEU A 44 -13.70 1.49 4.66
N ALA A 45 -12.89 1.56 5.71
CA ALA A 45 -13.35 1.98 7.04
C ALA A 45 -13.87 3.43 7.06
N LEU A 46 -13.24 4.35 6.30
CA LEU A 46 -13.73 5.72 6.14
C LEU A 46 -15.09 5.75 5.44
N GLN A 47 -15.27 4.94 4.38
CA GLN A 47 -16.56 4.83 3.68
C GLN A 47 -17.65 4.25 4.59
N ASP A 48 -17.33 3.19 5.33
CA ASP A 48 -18.26 2.55 6.28
C ASP A 48 -18.66 3.49 7.42
N ALA A 49 -17.71 4.29 7.93
CA ALA A 49 -17.97 5.34 8.92
C ALA A 49 -18.74 6.55 8.36
N GLY A 50 -19.06 6.58 7.06
CA GLY A 50 -19.82 7.65 6.42
C GLY A 50 -19.00 8.92 6.17
N VAL A 51 -17.67 8.84 6.16
CA VAL A 51 -16.80 9.97 5.81
C VAL A 51 -16.93 10.27 4.31
N PRO A 52 -17.25 11.51 3.91
CA PRO A 52 -17.42 11.88 2.51
C PRO A 52 -16.07 12.05 1.80
N ILE A 53 -15.36 10.94 1.60
CA ILE A 53 -14.07 10.93 0.90
C ILE A 53 -14.23 11.27 -0.59
N LYS A 54 -13.21 11.92 -1.18
CA LYS A 54 -13.25 12.39 -2.58
C LYS A 54 -13.33 11.25 -3.60
N CYS A 55 -12.62 10.16 -3.33
CA CYS A 55 -12.60 8.95 -4.15
C CYS A 55 -12.04 7.78 -3.34
N SER A 56 -12.28 6.54 -3.82
CA SER A 56 -11.65 5.35 -3.26
C SER A 56 -10.19 5.26 -3.68
N ILE A 57 -9.32 4.83 -2.76
CA ILE A 57 -7.91 4.56 -3.02
C ILE A 57 -7.52 3.15 -2.55
N ALA A 58 -6.50 2.59 -3.20
CA ALA A 58 -5.89 1.32 -2.85
C ALA A 58 -4.37 1.43 -2.99
N GLY A 59 -3.65 0.48 -2.40
CA GLY A 59 -2.21 0.36 -2.51
C GLY A 59 -1.80 -1.06 -2.89
N ILE A 60 -0.60 -1.21 -3.47
CA ILE A 60 0.01 -2.49 -3.82
C ILE A 60 1.52 -2.39 -3.62
N ALA A 61 2.18 -3.48 -3.22
CA ALA A 61 3.63 -3.54 -3.23
C ALA A 61 4.13 -4.24 -4.49
N MET A 62 5.19 -3.68 -5.05
CA MET A 62 5.86 -4.15 -6.26
C MET A 62 7.29 -4.54 -5.90
N GLY A 63 7.77 -5.61 -6.52
CA GLY A 63 9.16 -6.07 -6.41
C GLY A 63 9.93 -5.90 -7.71
N LEU A 64 11.25 -5.93 -7.61
CA LEU A 64 12.16 -6.04 -8.74
C LEU A 64 13.14 -7.18 -8.48
N VAL A 65 13.43 -7.97 -9.51
CA VAL A 65 14.61 -8.85 -9.56
C VAL A 65 15.44 -8.44 -10.78
N LEU A 66 16.68 -8.03 -10.55
CA LEU A 66 17.64 -7.70 -11.58
C LEU A 66 18.14 -9.00 -12.21
N ASP A 67 17.75 -9.25 -13.44
CA ASP A 67 18.37 -10.31 -14.22
C ASP A 67 19.75 -9.85 -14.70
N THR A 68 20.77 -10.68 -14.52
CA THR A 68 22.13 -10.37 -14.97
C THR A 68 22.64 -11.45 -15.90
N LYS A 69 23.36 -11.02 -16.94
CA LYS A 69 24.06 -11.94 -17.86
C LYS A 69 25.07 -12.83 -17.15
N GLU A 70 25.56 -12.42 -15.98
CA GLU A 70 26.49 -13.17 -15.14
C GLU A 70 25.87 -14.48 -14.62
N PHE A 71 24.56 -14.51 -14.38
CA PHE A 71 23.82 -15.70 -13.93
C PHE A 71 23.04 -16.41 -15.05
N GLY A 72 23.36 -16.13 -16.32
CA GLY A 72 22.72 -16.76 -17.47
C GLY A 72 21.44 -16.07 -17.95
N GLY A 73 21.14 -14.89 -17.41
CA GLY A 73 20.06 -14.02 -17.83
C GLY A 73 20.28 -13.29 -19.16
N ASP A 74 19.22 -12.71 -19.72
CA ASP A 74 19.31 -11.83 -20.88
C ASP A 74 19.59 -10.36 -20.49
N GLY A 75 19.52 -10.07 -19.19
CA GLY A 75 19.77 -8.74 -18.61
C GLY A 75 18.49 -7.92 -18.41
N THR A 76 17.31 -8.49 -18.61
CA THR A 76 16.01 -7.83 -18.48
C THR A 76 15.50 -7.95 -17.05
N PRO A 77 15.34 -6.85 -16.29
CA PRO A 77 14.78 -6.92 -14.95
C PRO A 77 13.33 -7.45 -14.95
N LEU A 78 13.00 -8.24 -13.94
CA LEU A 78 11.66 -8.78 -13.69
C LEU A 78 10.95 -7.91 -12.66
N ILE A 79 9.75 -7.44 -13.01
CA ILE A 79 8.87 -6.72 -12.08
C ILE A 79 7.88 -7.72 -11.49
N LEU A 80 7.79 -7.75 -10.17
CA LEU A 80 6.87 -8.59 -9.41
C LEU A 80 5.73 -7.72 -8.87
N SER A 81 4.50 -8.21 -8.93
CA SER A 81 3.31 -7.52 -8.40
C SER A 81 2.77 -8.24 -7.18
N ASP A 82 2.38 -7.49 -6.15
CA ASP A 82 1.86 -8.00 -4.87
C ASP A 82 2.82 -8.99 -4.18
N ILE A 83 4.05 -8.51 -3.93
CA ILE A 83 5.10 -9.36 -3.39
C ILE A 83 4.80 -9.87 -1.97
N THR A 84 5.12 -11.13 -1.77
CA THR A 84 5.19 -11.77 -0.46
C THR A 84 6.46 -11.36 0.29
N GLY A 85 6.50 -11.63 1.61
CA GLY A 85 7.69 -11.38 2.43
C GLY A 85 8.94 -12.12 1.96
N SER A 86 8.79 -13.30 1.34
CA SER A 86 9.93 -14.04 0.76
C SER A 86 10.47 -13.40 -0.52
N GLU A 87 9.60 -12.82 -1.34
CA GLU A 87 9.98 -12.15 -2.60
C GLU A 87 10.61 -10.79 -2.34
N ASP A 88 10.17 -10.07 -1.31
CA ASP A 88 10.85 -8.88 -0.79
C ASP A 88 12.27 -9.22 -0.32
N ALA A 89 12.40 -10.22 0.56
CA ALA A 89 13.71 -10.62 1.11
C ALA A 89 14.71 -11.14 0.06
N SER A 90 14.21 -11.66 -1.06
CA SER A 90 15.03 -12.22 -2.15
C SER A 90 15.16 -11.28 -3.35
N GLY A 91 14.41 -10.17 -3.36
CA GLY A 91 14.38 -9.20 -4.45
C GLY A 91 15.41 -8.09 -4.30
N ASP A 92 15.57 -7.31 -5.35
CA ASP A 92 16.48 -6.17 -5.42
C ASP A 92 15.79 -4.85 -5.07
N MET A 93 14.45 -4.81 -5.07
CA MET A 93 13.66 -3.64 -4.72
C MET A 93 12.31 -4.03 -4.15
N ASP A 94 11.87 -3.27 -3.15
CA ASP A 94 10.50 -3.23 -2.63
C ASP A 94 9.98 -1.80 -2.81
N PHE A 95 9.01 -1.65 -3.71
CA PHE A 95 8.38 -0.39 -4.06
C PHE A 95 6.90 -0.42 -3.67
N LYS A 96 6.44 0.59 -2.92
CA LYS A 96 5.07 0.69 -2.40
C LYS A 96 4.42 1.98 -2.87
#